data_AF-A0A268U4K5-F1
#
_entry.id   AF-A0A268U4K5-F1
#
_cell.length_a   1.000
_cell.length_b   1.000
_cell.length_c   1.000
_cell.angle_alpha   90.00
_cell.angle_beta   90.00
_cell.angle_gamma   90.00
#
_symmetry.space_group_name_H-M   'P 1'
#
loop_
_entity.id
_entity.type
_entity.pdbx_description
1 polymer ?
#
loop_
_entity_poly.entity_id
_entity_poly.type
_entity_poly.pdbx_seq_one_letter_code
_entity_poly.pdbx_strand_id
1 'polypeptide(L)'
;MKHFRKISDYAMIGGFSALVVVTLSACGNEDQNNNKDTSANIANTLQKGAFVILEEQPNDSYKIAEEYPSAKTHIVVRDMQGNERVLSQEEIDKLIKQEENKIDKGTSELTNSSSNTGLSLGGALLASAAGAILGSYIGNKLFNNPTYKQNQQRNYKSPQAYERSQNSFKNTSATKASSTPRSAKSGFFRNSNTSTTRSPSSFGA
;
A
#
# COMPACT_ATOMS: atom_id res chain seq x y z
N MET A 1 66.26 37.81 38.55
CA MET A 1 65.58 39.10 38.33
C MET A 1 64.14 38.83 37.89
N LYS A 2 63.20 39.61 38.41
CA LYS A 2 61.78 39.64 37.99
C LYS A 2 61.66 39.88 36.49
N HIS A 3 60.68 39.23 35.83
CA HIS A 3 59.77 39.94 34.94
C HIS A 3 58.53 39.10 34.58
N PHE A 4 57.36 39.69 34.83
CA PHE A 4 56.07 39.23 34.35
C PHE A 4 55.96 39.43 32.84
N ARG A 5 55.23 38.53 32.16
CA ARG A 5 54.44 38.88 30.96
C ARG A 5 53.08 38.19 30.99
N LYS A 6 52.11 38.94 30.49
CA LYS A 6 50.66 38.78 30.52
C LYS A 6 50.15 38.15 29.21
N ILE A 7 48.98 37.51 29.36
CA ILE A 7 47.80 37.50 28.46
C ILE A 7 47.74 36.51 27.29
N SER A 8 46.51 35.94 27.22
CA SER A 8 45.78 35.32 26.11
C SER A 8 46.31 33.99 25.57
N ASP A 9 45.67 32.88 25.96
CA ASP A 9 44.56 32.37 25.14
C ASP A 9 43.65 31.41 25.91
N TYR A 10 42.38 31.49 25.57
CA TYR A 10 41.24 30.76 26.15
C TYR A 10 41.33 29.28 25.75
N ALA A 11 42.03 28.45 26.52
CA ALA A 11 41.96 26.99 26.39
C ALA A 11 40.95 26.43 27.40
N MET A 12 39.69 26.82 27.27
CA MET A 12 38.61 26.30 28.09
C MET A 12 38.02 25.05 27.43
N ILE A 13 38.52 23.91 27.90
CA ILE A 13 37.77 22.67 28.17
C ILE A 13 37.17 21.99 26.93
N GLY A 14 37.89 20.96 26.48
CA GLY A 14 37.35 19.91 25.64
C GLY A 14 36.24 19.15 26.36
N GLY A 15 35.01 19.41 25.95
CA GLY A 15 33.86 18.56 26.26
C GLY A 15 33.74 17.47 25.19
N PHE A 16 34.19 16.26 25.52
CA PHE A 16 33.79 15.06 24.78
C PHE A 16 32.29 14.82 25.03
N SER A 17 31.44 15.36 24.14
CA SER A 17 30.04 14.97 24.08
C SER A 17 29.91 13.72 23.21
N ALA A 18 29.89 12.56 23.86
CA ALA A 18 29.52 11.31 23.21
C ALA A 18 28.00 11.28 23.02
N LEU A 19 27.52 11.77 21.88
CA LEU A 19 26.15 11.55 21.43
C LEU A 19 26.18 10.61 20.23
N VAL A 20 26.19 9.31 20.51
CA VAL A 20 26.00 8.27 19.49
C VAL A 20 24.52 8.26 19.14
N VAL A 21 24.14 9.08 18.15
CA VAL A 21 22.85 8.92 17.47
C VAL A 21 23.01 7.74 16.53
N VAL A 22 22.43 6.60 16.89
CA VAL A 22 22.22 5.48 15.97
C VAL A 22 21.13 5.92 14.99
N THR A 23 21.49 6.69 13.97
CA THR A 23 20.68 6.75 12.76
C THR A 23 20.94 5.46 12.01
N LEU A 24 20.00 4.52 12.13
CA LEU A 24 19.86 3.42 11.17
C LEU A 24 19.49 4.02 9.81
N SER A 25 20.47 4.60 9.14
CA SER A 25 20.51 4.76 7.70
C SER A 25 20.73 3.38 7.09
N ALA A 26 19.64 2.62 6.99
CA ALA A 26 19.56 1.56 5.99
C ALA A 26 19.52 2.24 4.60
N CYS A 27 20.72 2.38 4.06
CA CYS A 27 21.09 2.28 2.65
C CYS A 27 20.01 1.60 1.79
N GLY A 28 19.51 2.12 0.66
CA GLY A 28 19.81 3.32 -0.10
C GLY A 28 18.90 3.30 -1.35
N ASN A 29 18.76 4.47 -1.99
CA ASN A 29 18.11 4.74 -3.27
C ASN A 29 16.64 4.33 -3.44
N GLU A 30 15.75 5.32 -3.56
CA GLU A 30 14.97 5.60 -4.78
C GLU A 30 13.90 6.68 -4.50
N ASP A 31 13.97 7.73 -5.31
CA ASP A 31 12.88 8.59 -5.79
C ASP A 31 11.75 9.03 -4.85
N GLN A 32 11.83 10.32 -4.54
CA GLN A 32 10.71 11.22 -4.29
C GLN A 32 9.68 11.18 -5.44
N ASN A 33 8.73 10.23 -5.43
CA ASN A 33 7.46 10.33 -6.19
C ASN A 33 6.34 9.37 -5.74
N ASN A 34 6.14 9.17 -4.44
CA ASN A 34 5.05 8.32 -3.92
C ASN A 34 3.68 9.05 -3.80
N ASN A 35 3.30 9.84 -4.82
CA ASN A 35 1.92 10.36 -4.97
C ASN A 35 1.42 10.21 -6.43
N LYS A 36 2.02 9.31 -7.21
CA LYS A 36 1.52 8.92 -8.55
C LYS A 36 0.96 7.50 -8.58
N ASP A 37 1.41 6.61 -7.70
CA ASP A 37 1.00 5.21 -7.72
C ASP A 37 -0.44 4.96 -7.28
N THR A 38 -0.96 5.76 -6.35
CA THR A 38 -2.37 5.68 -5.93
C THR A 38 -3.30 6.21 -7.02
N SER A 39 -2.98 7.35 -7.64
CA SER A 39 -3.79 7.96 -8.70
C SER A 39 -3.77 7.15 -10.02
N ALA A 40 -2.65 6.53 -10.37
CA ALA A 40 -2.55 5.66 -11.56
C ALA A 40 -3.28 4.33 -11.38
N ASN A 41 -3.35 3.78 -10.15
CA ASN A 41 -4.17 2.61 -9.84
C ASN A 41 -5.67 2.94 -9.88
N ILE A 42 -6.07 4.08 -9.31
CA ILE A 42 -7.46 4.56 -9.34
C ILE A 42 -7.92 4.77 -10.79
N ALA A 43 -7.13 5.42 -11.64
CA ALA A 43 -7.53 5.64 -13.04
C ALA A 43 -7.70 4.32 -13.85
N ASN A 44 -6.91 3.28 -13.55
CA ASN A 44 -7.05 1.96 -14.19
C ASN A 44 -8.23 1.15 -13.61
N THR A 45 -8.54 1.30 -12.32
CA THR A 45 -9.73 0.70 -11.72
C THR A 45 -11.00 1.38 -12.22
N LEU A 46 -11.01 2.70 -12.50
CA LEU A 46 -12.18 3.35 -13.11
C LEU A 46 -12.54 2.78 -14.50
N GLN A 47 -11.60 2.18 -15.23
CA GLN A 47 -11.85 1.59 -16.56
C GLN A 47 -12.30 0.12 -16.51
N LYS A 48 -12.22 -0.55 -15.35
CA LYS A 48 -12.47 -1.99 -15.20
C LYS A 48 -13.30 -2.26 -13.94
N GLY A 49 -14.31 -3.13 -14.04
CA GLY A 49 -15.07 -3.55 -12.86
C GLY A 49 -14.19 -4.23 -11.78
N ALA A 50 -14.77 -4.47 -10.60
CA ALA A 50 -14.12 -5.21 -9.53
C ALA A 50 -15.00 -6.37 -9.05
N PHE A 51 -14.41 -7.55 -8.85
CA PHE A 51 -15.06 -8.63 -8.12
C PHE A 51 -14.62 -8.57 -6.67
N VAL A 52 -15.56 -8.35 -5.76
CA VAL A 52 -15.29 -8.11 -4.33
C VAL A 52 -16.03 -9.14 -3.51
N ILE A 53 -15.33 -9.76 -2.57
CA ILE A 53 -15.90 -10.64 -1.55
C ILE A 53 -15.79 -9.93 -0.20
N LEU A 54 -16.93 -9.54 0.35
CA LEU A 54 -17.06 -8.98 1.68
C LEU A 54 -17.46 -10.09 2.64
N GLU A 55 -16.77 -10.22 3.75
CA GLU A 55 -17.06 -11.24 4.75
C GLU A 55 -17.49 -10.60 6.07
N GLU A 56 -18.61 -11.08 6.60
CA GLU A 56 -19.16 -10.70 7.88
C GLU A 56 -18.26 -11.18 9.03
N GLN A 57 -18.14 -10.34 10.05
CA GLN A 57 -17.35 -10.56 11.25
C GLN A 57 -18.29 -10.75 12.45
N PRO A 58 -17.82 -11.33 13.58
CA PRO A 58 -18.65 -11.61 14.75
C PRO A 58 -19.35 -10.40 15.42
N ASN A 59 -18.99 -9.19 15.00
CA ASN A 59 -19.51 -7.91 15.50
C ASN A 59 -20.40 -7.19 14.46
N ASP A 60 -21.00 -7.94 13.53
CA ASP A 60 -21.82 -7.45 12.40
C ASP A 60 -21.09 -6.43 11.51
N SER A 61 -19.76 -6.48 11.52
CA SER A 61 -18.92 -5.67 10.63
C SER A 61 -18.45 -6.48 9.43
N TYR A 62 -17.98 -5.80 8.40
CA TYR A 62 -17.57 -6.42 7.16
C TYR A 62 -16.11 -6.12 6.87
N LYS A 63 -15.39 -7.14 6.39
CA LYS A 63 -14.02 -7.02 5.90
C LYS A 63 -13.92 -7.50 4.47
N ILE A 64 -12.95 -6.95 3.74
CA ILE A 64 -12.62 -7.43 2.39
C ILE A 64 -11.87 -8.74 2.54
N ALA A 65 -12.53 -9.86 2.21
CA ALA A 65 -11.89 -11.17 2.20
C ALA A 65 -10.98 -11.29 0.98
N GLU A 66 -11.49 -10.96 -0.20
CA GLU A 66 -10.76 -11.00 -1.46
C GLU A 66 -11.29 -9.96 -2.44
N GLU A 67 -10.42 -9.49 -3.32
CA GLU A 67 -10.80 -8.56 -4.39
C GLU A 67 -9.90 -8.74 -5.62
N TYR A 68 -10.52 -8.70 -6.81
CA TYR A 68 -9.84 -8.85 -8.09
C TYR A 68 -10.40 -7.91 -9.16
N PRO A 69 -9.59 -7.50 -10.15
CA PRO A 69 -10.09 -6.79 -11.32
C PRO A 69 -11.03 -7.70 -12.15
N SER A 70 -12.10 -7.13 -12.66
CA SER A 70 -13.16 -7.81 -13.42
C SER A 70 -13.64 -6.92 -14.58
N ALA A 71 -14.38 -7.49 -15.53
CA ALA A 71 -15.03 -6.69 -16.58
C ALA A 71 -16.22 -5.89 -16.03
N LYS A 72 -16.93 -6.47 -15.04
CA LYS A 72 -18.09 -5.87 -14.38
C LYS A 72 -17.91 -5.91 -12.87
N THR A 73 -18.52 -4.96 -12.19
CA THR A 73 -18.49 -4.92 -10.72
C THR A 73 -19.47 -5.95 -10.16
N HIS A 74 -18.96 -6.85 -9.34
CA HIS A 74 -19.72 -7.89 -8.67
C HIS A 74 -19.34 -7.88 -7.19
N ILE A 75 -20.32 -7.67 -6.32
CA ILE A 75 -20.12 -7.70 -4.87
C ILE A 75 -20.82 -8.92 -4.30
N VAL A 76 -20.04 -9.77 -3.64
CA VAL A 76 -20.49 -10.94 -2.93
C VAL A 76 -20.33 -10.69 -1.44
N VAL A 77 -21.39 -10.93 -0.67
CA VAL A 77 -21.37 -10.89 0.79
C VAL A 77 -21.41 -12.32 1.30
N ARG A 78 -20.42 -12.68 2.11
CA ARG A 78 -20.33 -13.96 2.81
C ARG A 78 -20.69 -13.76 4.27
N ASP A 79 -21.65 -14.53 4.76
CA ASP A 79 -22.03 -14.53 6.18
C ASP A 79 -21.06 -15.39 7.03
N MET A 80 -21.28 -15.43 8.35
CA MET A 80 -20.48 -16.23 9.28
C MET A 80 -20.63 -17.76 9.07
N GLN A 81 -21.73 -18.19 8.43
CA GLN A 81 -22.05 -19.58 8.13
C GLN A 81 -21.43 -20.03 6.79
N GLY A 82 -20.85 -19.09 6.02
CA GLY A 82 -20.25 -19.33 4.72
C GLY A 82 -21.23 -19.25 3.56
N ASN A 83 -22.48 -18.81 3.76
CA ASN A 83 -23.42 -18.56 2.67
C ASN A 83 -23.02 -17.28 1.94
N GLU A 84 -23.08 -17.33 0.61
CA GLU A 84 -22.71 -16.21 -0.25
C GLU A 84 -23.95 -15.63 -0.94
N ARG A 85 -24.07 -14.30 -0.91
CA ARG A 85 -25.13 -13.55 -1.57
C ARG A 85 -24.54 -12.46 -2.44
N VAL A 86 -24.95 -12.43 -3.70
CA VAL A 86 -24.60 -11.34 -4.62
C VAL A 86 -25.55 -10.16 -4.39
N LEU A 87 -25.01 -8.96 -4.25
CA LEU A 87 -25.82 -7.74 -4.11
C LEU A 87 -26.38 -7.29 -5.46
N SER A 88 -27.64 -6.84 -5.46
CA SER A 88 -28.23 -6.16 -6.64
C SER A 88 -27.72 -4.72 -6.76
N GLN A 89 -27.87 -4.12 -7.94
CA GLN A 89 -27.44 -2.72 -8.16
C GLN A 89 -28.20 -1.75 -7.26
N GLU A 90 -29.50 -1.98 -7.04
CA GLU A 90 -30.34 -1.15 -6.17
C GLU A 90 -29.90 -1.23 -4.70
N GLU A 91 -29.49 -2.41 -4.25
CA GLU A 91 -28.96 -2.60 -2.90
C GLU A 91 -27.62 -1.88 -2.73
N ILE A 92 -26.74 -2.01 -3.72
CA ILE A 92 -25.44 -1.33 -3.76
C ILE A 92 -25.65 0.19 -3.66
N ASP A 93 -26.50 0.76 -4.50
CA ASP A 93 -26.77 2.20 -4.53
C ASP A 93 -27.37 2.69 -3.20
N LYS A 94 -28.24 1.90 -2.58
CA LYS A 94 -28.81 2.21 -1.27
C LYS A 94 -27.74 2.22 -0.18
N LEU A 95 -26.86 1.23 -0.17
CA LEU A 95 -25.76 1.13 0.80
C LEU A 95 -24.76 2.28 0.65
N ILE A 96 -24.41 2.64 -0.60
CA ILE A 96 -23.52 3.76 -0.88
C ILE A 96 -24.15 5.07 -0.39
N LYS A 97 -25.41 5.34 -0.73
CA LYS A 97 -26.12 6.55 -0.27
C LYS A 97 -26.21 6.62 1.26
N GLN A 98 -26.45 5.49 1.92
CA GLN A 98 -26.49 5.44 3.38
C GLN A 98 -25.12 5.77 3.99
N GLU A 99 -24.05 5.24 3.41
CA GLU A 99 -22.69 5.50 3.89
C GLU A 99 -22.21 6.92 3.56
N GLU A 100 -22.58 7.45 2.40
CA GLU A 100 -22.35 8.85 2.01
C GLU A 100 -22.89 9.83 3.06
N ASN A 101 -24.15 9.63 3.48
CA ASN A 101 -24.75 10.45 4.52
C ASN A 101 -23.98 10.39 5.85
N LYS A 102 -23.33 9.27 6.17
CA LYS A 102 -22.46 9.17 7.35
C LYS A 102 -21.13 9.87 7.15
N ILE A 103 -20.55 9.78 5.95
CA ILE A 103 -19.32 10.49 5.59
C ILE A 103 -19.55 12.01 5.67
N ASP A 104 -20.67 12.50 5.13
CA ASP A 104 -21.03 13.92 5.18
C ASP A 104 -21.29 14.42 6.60
N LYS A 105 -21.81 13.56 7.48
CA LYS A 105 -21.98 13.85 8.91
C LYS A 105 -20.69 13.66 9.73
N GLY A 106 -19.61 13.16 9.12
CA GLY A 106 -18.36 12.83 9.82
C GLY A 106 -18.48 11.65 10.79
N THR A 107 -19.50 10.81 10.66
CA THR A 107 -19.75 9.63 11.52
C THR A 107 -19.43 8.32 10.83
N SER A 108 -18.80 8.34 9.65
CA SER A 108 -18.43 7.12 8.94
C SER A 108 -17.19 6.48 9.55
N GLU A 109 -17.23 5.15 9.69
CA GLU A 109 -16.10 4.37 10.18
C GLU A 109 -14.94 4.32 9.18
N LEU A 110 -15.18 4.72 7.93
CA LEU A 110 -14.14 4.84 6.90
C LEU A 110 -13.22 6.04 7.12
N THR A 111 -13.76 7.12 7.66
CA THR A 111 -13.04 8.40 7.80
C THR A 111 -12.59 8.68 9.23
N ASN A 112 -13.13 7.94 10.21
CA ASN A 112 -12.79 8.10 11.61
C ASN A 112 -11.69 7.12 12.04
N SER A 113 -10.70 7.61 12.80
CA SER A 113 -9.57 6.80 13.31
C SER A 113 -9.92 6.00 14.57
N SER A 114 -11.05 6.31 15.21
CA SER A 114 -11.46 5.74 16.51
C SER A 114 -12.28 4.45 16.41
N SER A 115 -12.69 4.06 15.20
CA SER A 115 -13.49 2.86 14.96
C SER A 115 -12.60 1.62 14.90
N ASN A 116 -12.29 1.04 16.07
CA ASN A 116 -11.85 -0.36 16.15
C ASN A 116 -12.99 -1.34 15.85
N THR A 117 -14.22 -0.84 15.77
CA THR A 117 -15.39 -1.53 15.23
C THR A 117 -15.23 -1.59 13.72
N GLY A 118 -15.30 -2.78 13.13
CA GLY A 118 -15.09 -2.94 11.68
C GLY A 118 -16.13 -2.18 10.85
N LEU A 119 -16.01 -2.27 9.53
CA LEU A 119 -16.80 -1.45 8.62
C LEU A 119 -18.27 -1.90 8.52
N SER A 120 -19.17 -0.96 8.25
CA SER A 120 -20.50 -1.28 7.74
C SER A 120 -20.39 -1.93 6.35
N LEU A 121 -21.43 -2.61 5.86
CA LEU A 121 -21.42 -3.19 4.52
C LEU A 121 -21.13 -2.16 3.42
N GLY A 122 -21.79 -0.99 3.50
CA GLY A 122 -21.53 0.13 2.57
C GLY A 122 -20.13 0.72 2.74
N GLY A 123 -19.62 0.74 3.98
CA GLY A 123 -18.25 1.11 4.29
C GLY A 123 -17.24 0.18 3.64
N ALA A 124 -17.40 -1.13 3.83
CA ALA A 124 -16.52 -2.15 3.25
C ALA A 124 -16.55 -2.12 1.71
N LEU A 125 -17.72 -1.86 1.12
CA LEU A 125 -17.88 -1.64 -0.31
C LEU A 125 -17.10 -0.41 -0.79
N LEU A 126 -17.23 0.73 -0.10
CA LEU A 126 -16.48 1.95 -0.44
C LEU A 126 -14.96 1.83 -0.15
N ALA A 127 -14.57 1.03 0.84
CA ALA A 127 -13.17 0.72 1.16
C ALA A 127 -12.50 -0.16 0.10
N SER A 128 -13.27 -1.02 -0.57
CA SER A 128 -12.79 -1.88 -1.64
C SER A 128 -12.49 -1.07 -2.92
N ALA A 129 -11.80 -1.67 -3.88
CA ALA A 129 -11.61 -1.09 -5.21
C ALA A 129 -12.95 -0.82 -5.93
N ALA A 130 -14.03 -1.56 -5.62
CA ALA A 130 -15.37 -1.20 -6.09
C ALA A 130 -15.81 0.19 -5.62
N GLY A 131 -15.33 0.67 -4.48
CA GLY A 131 -15.57 2.03 -4.00
C GLY A 131 -14.96 3.11 -4.89
N ALA A 132 -13.82 2.84 -5.53
CA ALA A 132 -13.24 3.77 -6.51
C ALA A 132 -14.05 3.84 -7.80
N ILE A 133 -14.72 2.75 -8.16
CA ILE A 133 -15.57 2.66 -9.36
C ILE A 133 -16.94 3.27 -9.11
N LEU A 134 -17.62 2.81 -8.05
CA LEU A 134 -19.00 3.15 -7.73
C LEU A 134 -19.11 4.48 -6.97
N GLY A 135 -18.14 4.78 -6.13
CA GLY A 135 -18.08 5.99 -5.32
C GLY A 135 -17.23 7.08 -5.97
N SER A 136 -17.09 7.13 -7.29
CA SER A 136 -16.25 8.13 -7.99
C SER A 136 -16.56 9.58 -7.56
N TYR A 137 -17.83 9.88 -7.24
CA TYR A 137 -18.27 11.18 -6.74
C TYR A 137 -17.94 11.42 -5.24
N ILE A 138 -17.86 10.36 -4.43
CA ILE A 138 -17.42 10.38 -3.02
C ILE A 138 -15.89 10.32 -2.92
N GLY A 139 -15.22 9.82 -3.96
CA GLY A 139 -13.81 9.48 -3.98
C GLY A 139 -12.90 10.64 -3.62
N ASN A 140 -13.22 11.88 -4.00
CA ASN A 140 -12.43 13.05 -3.60
C ASN A 140 -12.40 13.26 -2.08
N LYS A 141 -13.49 12.96 -1.37
CA LYS A 141 -13.57 13.08 0.09
C LYS A 141 -12.85 11.92 0.79
N LEU A 142 -12.98 10.71 0.26
CA LEU A 142 -12.38 9.50 0.85
C LEU A 142 -10.89 9.35 0.53
N PHE A 143 -10.51 9.44 -0.74
CA PHE A 143 -9.14 9.13 -1.19
C PHE A 143 -8.14 10.24 -0.88
N ASN A 144 -8.60 11.46 -0.63
CA ASN A 144 -7.73 12.53 -0.13
C ASN A 144 -7.61 12.53 1.40
N ASN A 145 -8.33 11.65 2.11
CA ASN A 145 -8.28 11.56 3.56
C ASN A 145 -7.12 10.63 4.02
N PRO A 146 -6.16 11.12 4.82
CA PRO A 146 -5.05 10.30 5.30
C PRO A 146 -5.50 9.15 6.21
N THR A 147 -6.54 9.35 7.03
CA THR A 147 -7.13 8.31 7.88
C THR A 147 -7.69 7.18 7.06
N TYR A 148 -8.37 7.48 5.95
CA TYR A 148 -8.89 6.47 5.04
C TYR A 148 -7.77 5.60 4.46
N LYS A 149 -6.66 6.21 4.02
CA LYS A 149 -5.48 5.48 3.51
C LYS A 149 -4.82 4.62 4.58
N GLN A 150 -4.78 5.08 5.82
CA GLN A 150 -4.25 4.31 6.94
C GLN A 150 -5.16 3.12 7.29
N ASN A 151 -6.48 3.31 7.22
CA ASN A 151 -7.47 2.29 7.56
C ASN A 151 -7.64 1.23 6.47
N GLN A 152 -7.35 1.54 5.21
CA GLN A 152 -7.40 0.62 4.05
C GLN A 152 -6.83 -0.77 4.36
N GLN A 153 -5.59 -0.86 4.86
CA GLN A 153 -4.94 -2.15 5.13
C GLN A 153 -5.64 -2.97 6.22
N ARG A 154 -6.26 -2.30 7.19
CA ARG A 154 -6.95 -2.94 8.33
C ARG A 154 -8.33 -3.49 7.97
N ASN A 155 -8.89 -3.00 6.87
CA ASN A 155 -10.21 -3.38 6.39
C ASN A 155 -10.20 -4.71 5.62
N TYR A 156 -9.02 -5.18 5.22
CA TYR A 156 -8.84 -6.51 4.66
C TYR A 156 -8.80 -7.57 5.76
N LYS A 157 -9.30 -8.76 5.45
CA LYS A 157 -9.29 -9.90 6.37
C LYS A 157 -7.87 -10.36 6.71
N SER A 158 -6.94 -10.24 5.75
CA SER A 158 -5.53 -10.58 5.95
C SER A 158 -4.60 -9.62 5.18
N PRO A 159 -3.34 -9.46 5.63
CA PRO A 159 -2.33 -8.71 4.88
C PRO A 159 -2.10 -9.27 3.47
N GLN A 160 -2.18 -10.59 3.32
CA GLN A 160 -2.04 -11.28 2.04
C GLN A 160 -3.17 -10.92 1.07
N ALA A 161 -4.42 -10.80 1.55
CA ALA A 161 -5.54 -10.37 0.71
C ALA A 161 -5.34 -8.94 0.19
N TYR A 162 -4.83 -8.05 1.04
CA TYR A 162 -4.48 -6.69 0.65
C TYR A 162 -3.37 -6.68 -0.42
N GLU A 163 -2.27 -7.40 -0.20
CA GLU A 163 -1.17 -7.50 -1.17
C GLU A 163 -1.63 -8.09 -2.51
N ARG A 164 -2.44 -9.16 -2.48
CA ARG A 164 -3.01 -9.77 -3.68
C ARG A 164 -3.90 -8.80 -4.45
N SER A 165 -4.75 -8.05 -3.75
CA SER A 165 -5.57 -6.99 -4.35
C SER A 165 -4.67 -5.96 -5.04
N GLN A 166 -3.73 -5.37 -4.31
CA GLN A 166 -2.84 -4.34 -4.85
C GLN A 166 -2.01 -4.83 -6.04
N ASN A 167 -1.48 -6.04 -5.98
CA ASN A 167 -0.73 -6.62 -7.09
C ASN A 167 -1.62 -6.91 -8.31
N SER A 168 -2.85 -7.36 -8.09
CA SER A 168 -3.81 -7.64 -9.17
C SER A 168 -4.19 -6.36 -9.91
N PHE A 169 -4.49 -5.28 -9.20
CA PHE A 169 -4.80 -3.99 -9.84
C PHE A 169 -3.58 -3.34 -10.49
N LYS A 170 -2.38 -3.44 -9.91
CA LYS A 170 -1.13 -2.97 -10.53
C LYS A 170 -0.78 -3.72 -11.82
N ASN A 171 -0.86 -5.05 -11.83
CA ASN A 171 -0.50 -5.87 -12.99
C ASN A 171 -1.42 -5.67 -14.20
N THR A 172 -2.65 -5.22 -13.98
CA THR A 172 -3.53 -4.84 -15.10
C THR A 172 -3.10 -3.56 -15.83
N SER A 173 -2.24 -2.74 -15.23
CA SER A 173 -1.66 -1.54 -15.83
C SER A 173 -0.44 -1.87 -16.72
N ALA A 174 0.22 -3.01 -16.48
CA ALA A 174 1.40 -3.46 -17.22
C ALA A 174 1.08 -4.08 -18.60
N THR A 175 -0.20 -4.29 -18.94
CA THR A 175 -0.60 -4.84 -20.26
C THR A 175 -0.62 -3.80 -21.39
N LYS A 176 -0.15 -2.56 -21.14
CA LYS A 176 0.17 -1.57 -22.18
C LYS A 176 1.67 -1.28 -22.31
N ALA A 177 2.48 -2.32 -22.38
CA ALA A 177 3.86 -2.22 -22.88
C ALA A 177 4.18 -3.38 -23.83
N SER A 178 3.55 -3.38 -25.00
CA SER A 178 4.15 -4.01 -26.18
C SER A 178 5.34 -3.17 -26.62
N SER A 179 6.45 -3.25 -25.89
CA SER A 179 7.75 -2.82 -26.35
C SER A 179 8.80 -3.75 -25.75
N THR A 180 9.06 -4.83 -26.47
CA THR A 180 10.35 -5.55 -26.55
C THR A 180 11.07 -5.87 -25.23
N PRO A 181 11.11 -7.14 -24.78
CA PRO A 181 11.92 -7.50 -23.62
C PRO A 181 13.39 -7.57 -24.04
N ARG A 182 14.16 -6.51 -23.79
CA ARG A 182 15.62 -6.61 -23.68
C ARG A 182 15.98 -6.55 -22.21
N SER A 183 16.47 -7.69 -21.70
CA SER A 183 17.16 -7.81 -20.40
C SER A 183 16.31 -7.80 -19.13
N ALA A 184 15.33 -8.71 -19.02
CA ALA A 184 14.87 -9.19 -17.71
C ALA A 184 15.75 -10.40 -17.30
N LYS A 185 16.96 -10.14 -16.80
CA LYS A 185 17.83 -11.17 -16.22
C LYS A 185 17.49 -11.33 -14.74
N SER A 186 16.31 -11.84 -14.43
CA SER A 186 15.97 -12.31 -13.08
C SER A 186 16.36 -13.78 -12.95
N GLY A 187 17.49 -14.04 -12.27
CA GLY A 187 17.97 -15.39 -12.02
C GLY A 187 18.63 -15.46 -10.65
N PHE A 188 17.83 -15.70 -9.61
CA PHE A 188 18.27 -16.11 -8.27
C PHE A 188 18.73 -17.57 -8.24
N PHE A 189 19.50 -17.99 -9.24
CA PHE A 189 20.16 -19.29 -9.28
C PHE A 189 21.62 -19.06 -9.66
N ARG A 190 22.45 -18.69 -8.67
CA ARG A 190 23.90 -18.88 -8.77
C ARG A 190 24.17 -20.39 -8.63
N ASN A 191 23.99 -21.09 -9.73
CA ASN A 191 24.45 -22.46 -9.89
C ASN A 191 25.99 -22.44 -9.88
N SER A 192 26.57 -22.97 -8.81
CA SER A 192 27.95 -23.41 -8.77
C SER A 192 28.17 -24.48 -9.83
N ASN A 193 29.10 -24.27 -10.77
CA ASN A 193 29.82 -25.37 -11.41
C ASN A 193 31.13 -24.91 -12.02
N THR A 194 32.21 -25.36 -11.37
CA THR A 194 33.49 -25.82 -11.90
C THR A 194 33.52 -26.10 -13.39
N SER A 195 34.51 -25.55 -14.10
CA SER A 195 35.08 -26.13 -15.33
C SER A 195 36.49 -25.59 -15.55
N THR A 196 37.43 -26.53 -15.46
CA THR A 196 38.88 -26.44 -15.67
C THR A 196 39.25 -26.30 -17.14
N THR A 197 40.22 -25.42 -17.46
CA THR A 197 41.17 -25.50 -18.61
C THR A 197 42.24 -24.40 -18.40
N ARG A 198 43.51 -24.66 -18.00
CA ARG A 198 44.70 -25.06 -18.82
C ARG A 198 44.80 -24.25 -20.12
N SER A 199 45.83 -23.48 -20.51
CA SER A 199 47.31 -23.36 -20.26
C SER A 199 47.78 -22.08 -21.06
N PRO A 200 49.09 -21.77 -21.34
CA PRO A 200 50.37 -21.87 -20.62
C PRO A 200 51.15 -20.51 -20.51
N SER A 201 52.27 -20.58 -19.78
CA SER A 201 53.49 -19.72 -19.69
C SER A 201 53.75 -18.55 -20.66
N SER A 202 54.32 -17.44 -20.12
CA SER A 202 55.61 -16.89 -20.60
C SER A 202 56.25 -15.96 -19.56
N PHE A 203 57.59 -15.95 -19.56
CA PHE A 203 58.57 -15.28 -18.69
C PHE A 203 58.62 -13.75 -18.82
N GLY A 204 59.17 -13.06 -17.81
CA GLY A 204 59.94 -11.83 -18.07
C GLY A 204 60.10 -10.85 -16.90
N ALA A 205 61.34 -10.79 -16.38
CA ALA A 205 62.01 -9.76 -15.55
C ALA A 205 61.58 -9.61 -14.07
#